data_AF-A0A967WCT0-F1
#
_entry.id   AF-A0A967WCT0-F1
#
_cell.length_a   1.000
_cell.length_b   1.000
_cell.length_c   1.000
_cell.angle_alpha   90.00
_cell.angle_beta   90.00
_cell.angle_gamma   90.00
#
_symmetry.space_group_name_H-M   'P 1'
#
loop_
_entity.id
_entity.type
_entity.pdbx_description
1 polymer ?
#
loop_
_entity_poly.entity_id
_entity_poly.type
_entity_poly.pdbx_seq_one_letter_code
_entity_poly.pdbx_strand_id
1 'polypeptide(L)'
;EEHNVLVWEKGEPRPFDFEPVPHWDLGPTLDIVDFERGVKLSGTRFYVLKGAGARLQRALIAWMLDLHLAQGYTEIYPPYMVRREMMVGAAQLPKF
;
A
#
# COMPACT_ATOMS: atom_id res chain seq x y z
N GLU A 1 5.08 -18.03 10.28
CA GLU A 1 4.89 -18.00 8.81
C GLU A 1 5.32 -19.31 8.15
N GLU A 2 6.41 -19.95 8.61
CA GLU A 2 6.89 -21.25 8.08
C GLU A 2 5.89 -22.43 8.21
N HIS A 3 4.87 -22.31 9.08
CA HIS A 3 3.81 -23.32 9.25
C HIS A 3 2.52 -23.00 8.48
N ASN A 4 2.52 -21.94 7.66
CA ASN A 4 1.36 -21.58 6.85
C ASN A 4 1.18 -22.62 5.73
N VAL A 5 -0.07 -22.92 5.38
CA VAL A 5 -0.41 -23.88 4.31
C VAL A 5 -0.95 -23.11 3.10
N LEU A 6 -0.43 -23.41 1.91
CA LEU A 6 -0.95 -22.85 0.65
C LEU A 6 -2.33 -23.45 0.33
N VAL A 7 -3.37 -22.62 0.32
CA VAL A 7 -4.74 -23.05 0.04
C VAL A 7 -5.11 -22.91 -1.44
N TRP A 8 -4.61 -21.85 -2.09
CA TRP A 8 -4.93 -21.55 -3.48
C TRP A 8 -3.90 -20.60 -4.10
N GLU A 9 -3.68 -20.75 -5.41
CA GLU A 9 -2.81 -19.91 -6.22
C GLU A 9 -3.51 -19.57 -7.56
N LYS A 10 -3.22 -18.39 -8.11
CA LYS A 10 -3.78 -17.95 -9.40
C LYS A 10 -2.79 -17.16 -10.21
N GLY A 11 -2.71 -17.53 -11.48
CA GLY A 11 -1.74 -16.96 -12.42
C GLY A 11 -0.38 -17.62 -12.25
N GLU A 12 0.49 -17.35 -13.20
CA GLU A 12 1.87 -17.84 -13.19
C GLU A 12 2.83 -16.65 -13.01
N PRO A 13 3.92 -16.79 -12.24
CA PRO A 13 4.96 -15.77 -12.17
C PRO A 13 5.48 -15.43 -13.57
N ARG A 14 5.57 -14.13 -13.88
CA ARG A 14 6.01 -13.67 -15.20
C ARG A 14 7.48 -14.07 -15.42
N PRO A 15 7.82 -14.76 -16.54
CA PRO A 15 9.21 -14.94 -16.93
C PRO A 15 9.78 -13.61 -17.44
N PHE A 16 11.02 -13.32 -17.06
CA PHE A 16 11.78 -12.17 -17.53
C PHE A 16 12.98 -12.65 -18.36
N ASP A 17 13.24 -11.97 -19.47
CA ASP A 17 14.45 -12.11 -20.30
C ASP A 17 15.60 -11.20 -19.83
N PHE A 18 15.40 -10.52 -18.69
CA PHE A 18 16.35 -9.65 -18.01
C PHE A 18 16.27 -9.84 -16.49
N GLU A 19 17.29 -9.36 -15.77
CA GLU A 19 17.28 -9.36 -14.29
C GLU A 19 16.25 -8.35 -13.76
N PRO A 20 15.21 -8.78 -13.03
CA PRO A 20 14.17 -7.88 -12.57
C PRO A 20 14.71 -6.87 -11.55
N VAL A 21 14.45 -5.58 -11.82
CA VAL A 21 14.82 -4.49 -10.92
C VAL A 21 13.80 -4.40 -9.79
N PRO A 22 14.22 -4.33 -8.51
CA PRO A 22 13.29 -4.19 -7.42
C PRO A 22 12.60 -2.83 -7.44
N HIS A 23 11.40 -2.75 -6.88
CA HIS A 23 10.57 -1.55 -6.95
C HIS A 23 11.20 -0.31 -6.29
N TRP A 24 12.05 -0.50 -5.28
CA TRP A 24 12.75 0.61 -4.60
C TRP A 24 13.88 1.23 -5.44
N ASP A 25 14.43 0.51 -6.41
CA ASP A 25 15.41 1.05 -7.37
C ASP A 25 14.69 1.58 -8.63
N LEU A 26 13.61 0.92 -9.04
CA LEU A 26 12.81 1.32 -10.20
C LEU A 26 12.08 2.66 -9.98
N GLY A 27 11.50 2.87 -8.79
CA GLY A 27 10.76 4.08 -8.45
C GLY A 27 11.56 5.39 -8.60
N PRO A 28 12.78 5.47 -8.02
CA PRO A 28 13.69 6.60 -8.22
C PRO A 28 14.20 6.72 -9.66
N THR A 29 14.51 5.60 -10.33
CA THR A 29 14.97 5.59 -11.74
C THR A 29 13.92 6.23 -12.67
N LEU A 30 12.65 5.98 -12.40
CA LEU A 30 11.51 6.55 -13.12
C LEU A 30 11.09 7.93 -12.59
N ASP A 31 11.74 8.46 -11.56
CA ASP A 31 11.45 9.74 -10.93
C ASP A 31 9.99 9.85 -10.41
N ILE A 32 9.47 8.74 -9.89
CA ILE A 32 8.09 8.62 -9.36
C ILE A 32 8.03 8.31 -7.86
N VAL A 33 9.12 7.82 -7.28
CA VAL A 33 9.27 7.60 -5.83
C VAL A 33 10.53 8.31 -5.36
N ASP A 34 10.39 9.14 -4.32
CA ASP A 34 11.50 9.89 -3.74
C ASP A 34 11.60 9.59 -2.24
N PHE A 35 12.57 8.76 -1.90
CA PHE A 35 12.86 8.38 -0.53
C PHE A 35 13.63 9.46 0.23
N GLU A 36 14.54 10.19 -0.44
CA GLU A 36 15.34 11.22 0.22
C GLU A 36 14.46 12.36 0.75
N ARG A 37 13.53 12.84 -0.08
CA ARG A 37 12.54 13.84 0.34
C ARG A 37 11.59 13.28 1.40
N GLY A 38 11.19 12.01 1.28
CA GLY A 38 10.37 11.35 2.31
C GLY A 38 11.06 11.33 3.68
N VAL A 39 12.33 10.92 3.72
CA VAL A 39 13.15 10.90 4.94
C VAL A 39 13.34 12.30 5.50
N LYS A 40 13.61 13.29 4.64
CA LYS A 40 13.74 14.69 5.07
C LYS A 40 12.46 15.23 5.71
N LEU A 41 11.29 14.82 5.24
CA LEU A 41 10.00 15.33 5.74
C LEU A 41 9.51 14.59 7.00
N SER A 42 9.75 13.28 7.11
CA SER A 42 9.06 12.44 8.11
C SER A 42 9.93 11.35 8.74
N GLY A 43 11.21 11.27 8.40
CA GLY A 43 12.15 10.28 8.94
C GLY A 43 12.15 8.95 8.17
N THR A 44 12.81 7.94 8.73
CA THR A 44 12.99 6.64 8.05
C THR A 44 11.64 5.97 7.76
N ARG A 45 11.58 5.22 6.65
CA ARG A 45 10.38 4.52 6.13
C ARG A 45 9.29 5.41 5.50
N PHE A 46 9.57 6.70 5.27
CA PHE A 46 8.70 7.59 4.50
C PHE A 46 9.23 7.86 3.08
N TYR A 47 8.33 8.16 2.15
CA TYR A 47 8.62 8.45 0.74
C TYR A 47 7.64 9.50 0.19
N VAL A 48 8.02 10.16 -0.89
CA VAL A 48 7.15 11.05 -1.66
C VAL A 48 6.89 10.43 -3.02
N LEU A 49 5.62 10.31 -3.41
CA LEU A 49 5.27 9.96 -4.79
C LEU A 49 5.17 11.21 -5.68
N LYS A 50 5.67 11.11 -6.91
CA LYS A 50 5.64 12.18 -7.90
C LYS A 50 5.04 11.71 -9.23
N GLY A 51 4.43 12.64 -9.96
CA GLY A 51 4.01 12.45 -11.35
C GLY A 51 3.15 11.19 -11.54
N ALA A 52 3.64 10.26 -12.36
CA ALA A 52 2.94 9.01 -12.65
C ALA A 52 2.75 8.12 -11.41
N GLY A 53 3.68 8.11 -10.44
CA GLY A 53 3.53 7.34 -9.20
C GLY A 53 2.37 7.83 -8.34
N ALA A 54 2.29 9.15 -8.14
CA ALA A 54 1.19 9.76 -7.39
C ALA A 54 -0.17 9.54 -8.08
N ARG A 55 -0.20 9.63 -9.42
CA ARG A 55 -1.39 9.32 -10.21
C ARG A 55 -1.80 7.85 -10.09
N LEU A 56 -0.84 6.93 -10.15
CA LEU A 56 -1.08 5.49 -10.05
C LEU A 56 -1.67 5.11 -8.68
N GLN A 57 -1.11 5.64 -7.58
CA GLN A 57 -1.68 5.42 -6.24
C GLN A 57 -3.15 5.86 -6.19
N ARG A 58 -3.47 7.07 -6.66
CA ARG A 58 -4.85 7.57 -6.67
C ARG A 58 -5.76 6.70 -7.55
N ALA A 59 -5.28 6.24 -8.70
CA ALA A 59 -6.05 5.39 -9.60
C ALA A 59 -6.37 4.02 -8.98
N LEU A 60 -5.42 3.42 -8.28
CA LEU A 60 -5.64 2.15 -7.56
C LEU A 60 -6.65 2.30 -6.42
N ILE A 61 -6.57 3.40 -5.65
CA ILE A 61 -7.54 3.71 -4.60
C ILE A 61 -8.95 3.84 -5.19
N ALA A 62 -9.11 4.68 -6.22
CA ALA A 62 -10.40 4.90 -6.86
C ALA A 62 -10.99 3.60 -7.45
N TRP A 63 -10.16 2.83 -8.16
CA TRP A 63 -10.59 1.56 -8.74
C TRP A 63 -11.10 0.55 -7.70
N MET A 64 -10.41 0.42 -6.56
CA MET A 64 -10.85 -0.47 -5.48
C MET A 64 -12.17 0.01 -4.84
N LEU A 65 -12.34 1.32 -4.65
CA LEU A 65 -13.59 1.87 -4.13
C LEU A 65 -14.76 1.55 -5.08
N ASP A 66 -14.61 1.84 -6.37
CA ASP A 66 -15.63 1.58 -7.39
C ASP A 66 -15.97 0.09 -7.49
N LEU A 67 -14.95 -0.78 -7.47
CA LEU A 67 -15.12 -2.23 -7.52
C LEU A 67 -15.99 -2.74 -6.36
N HIS A 68 -15.74 -2.28 -5.15
CA HIS A 68 -16.46 -2.75 -3.96
C HIS A 68 -17.83 -2.09 -3.79
N LEU A 69 -18.00 -0.84 -4.21
CA LEU A 69 -19.32 -0.21 -4.34
C LEU A 69 -20.23 -1.03 -5.26
N ALA A 70 -19.72 -1.49 -6.41
CA ALA A 70 -20.46 -2.35 -7.33
C ALA A 70 -20.83 -3.73 -6.75
N GLN A 71 -20.12 -4.19 -5.70
CA GLN A 71 -20.42 -5.42 -4.96
C GLN A 71 -21.41 -5.20 -3.80
N GLY A 72 -21.92 -3.98 -3.62
CA GLY A 72 -22.93 -3.65 -2.61
C GLY A 72 -22.38 -3.14 -1.28
N TYR A 73 -21.08 -2.85 -1.19
CA TYR A 73 -20.52 -2.17 -0.02
C TYR A 73 -20.98 -0.71 0.03
N THR A 74 -21.09 -0.16 1.25
CA THR A 74 -21.31 1.28 1.45
C THR A 74 -19.97 1.95 1.72
N GLU A 75 -19.63 2.97 0.94
CA GLU A 75 -18.42 3.77 1.18
C GLU A 75 -18.59 4.65 2.42
N ILE A 76 -17.58 4.63 3.30
CA ILE A 76 -17.55 5.39 4.56
C ILE A 76 -16.25 6.18 4.62
N TYR A 77 -16.32 7.45 5.02
CA TYR A 77 -15.15 8.31 5.24
C TYR A 77 -14.89 8.52 6.74
N PRO A 78 -14.06 7.69 7.39
CA PRO A 78 -13.80 7.76 8.83
C PRO A 78 -12.73 8.79 9.20
N PRO A 79 -12.67 9.23 10.47
CA PRO A 79 -11.54 10.02 10.98
C PRO A 79 -10.25 9.17 11.05
N TYR A 80 -9.10 9.77 10.75
CA TYR A 80 -7.78 9.09 10.84
C TYR A 80 -7.19 9.09 12.25
N MET A 81 -7.64 9.99 13.11
CA MET A 81 -7.28 10.01 14.54
C MET A 81 -8.48 9.53 15.35
N VAL A 82 -8.27 8.53 16.19
CA VAL A 82 -9.33 7.91 17.00
C VAL A 82 -8.99 7.94 18.49
N ARG A 83 -10.02 7.85 19.33
CA ARG A 83 -9.82 7.75 20.77
C ARG A 83 -9.27 6.36 21.15
N ARG A 84 -8.61 6.27 22.31
CA ARG A 84 -8.01 5.02 22.83
C ARG A 84 -8.99 3.86 22.87
N GLU A 85 -10.25 4.12 23.21
CA GLU A 85 -11.28 3.09 23.35
C GLU A 85 -11.52 2.36 22.02
N MET A 86 -11.36 3.03 20.87
CA MET A 86 -11.47 2.40 19.54
C MET A 86 -10.31 1.43 19.27
N MET A 87 -9.09 1.82 19.65
CA MET A 87 -7.89 0.98 19.48
C MET A 87 -7.89 -0.24 20.42
N VAL A 88 -8.52 -0.13 21.59
CA VAL A 88 -8.78 -1.29 22.47
C VAL A 88 -9.86 -2.19 21.86
N GLY A 89 -10.96 -1.60 21.37
CA GLY A 89 -12.05 -2.34 20.75
C GLY A 89 -11.64 -3.15 19.51
N ALA A 90 -10.68 -2.65 18.73
CA ALA A 90 -10.11 -3.36 17.58
C ALA A 90 -8.85 -4.20 17.92
N ALA A 91 -8.53 -4.34 19.21
CA ALA A 91 -7.45 -5.17 19.76
C ALA A 91 -6.01 -4.76 19.38
N GLN A 92 -5.77 -3.52 18.96
CA GLN A 92 -4.41 -2.99 18.79
C GLN A 92 -3.80 -2.66 20.16
N LEU A 93 -4.54 -1.99 21.04
CA LEU A 93 -4.09 -1.70 22.40
C LEU A 93 -4.60 -2.73 23.42
N PRO A 94 -3.87 -2.95 24.54
CA PRO A 94 -2.63 -2.28 24.94
C PRO A 94 -1.35 -3.02 24.51
N LYS A 95 -1.47 -4.16 23.83
CA LYS A 95 -0.36 -5.08 23.61
C LYS A 95 0.63 -4.57 22.54
N PHE A 96 0.11 -3.93 21.50
CA PHE A 96 0.89 -3.41 20.38
C PHE A 96 0.86 -1.88 20.35
#